data_AF-A0A8J6FKP9-F1
#
_entry.id   AF-A0A8J6FKP9-F1
#
_cell.length_a   1.000
_cell.length_b   1.000
_cell.length_c   1.000
_cell.angle_alpha   90.00
_cell.angle_beta   90.00
_cell.angle_gamma   90.00
#
_symmetry.space_group_name_H-M   'P 1'
#
loop_
_entity.id
_entity.type
_entity.pdbx_description
1 polymer ?
#
loop_
_entity_poly.entity_id
_entity_poly.type
_entity_poly.pdbx_seq_one_letter_code
_entity_poly.pdbx_strand_id
1 'polypeptide(L)' 'SAQFYKVTTEQYQSAANTVEARFKRYESHAVCADLQAQILQCYQQNPQQTLSCSALASQYLQCVKSAKQSMLGRGG' A
#
# COMPACT_ATOMS: atom_id res chain seq x y z
N SER A 1 30.44 34.44 -13.56
CA SER A 1 29.72 33.32 -14.20
C SER A 1 29.41 32.11 -13.30
N ALA A 2 29.81 32.06 -12.03
CA ALA A 2 29.47 30.95 -11.11
C ALA A 2 28.05 31.04 -10.49
N GLN A 3 27.48 32.25 -10.42
CA GLN A 3 26.13 32.48 -9.87
C GLN A 3 25.01 31.91 -10.76
N PHE A 4 25.16 31.99 -12.08
CA PHE A 4 24.17 31.48 -13.02
C PHE A 4 24.06 29.95 -12.99
N TYR A 5 25.18 29.23 -12.83
CA TYR A 5 25.20 27.76 -12.69
C TYR A 5 24.52 27.30 -11.40
N LYS A 6 24.72 28.01 -10.27
CA LYS A 6 24.05 27.67 -9.00
C LYS A 6 22.54 27.81 -9.10
N VAL A 7 22.06 28.95 -9.59
CA VAL A 7 20.62 29.23 -9.72
C VAL A 7 19.94 28.25 -10.68
N THR A 8 20.59 27.87 -11.79
CA THR A 8 20.03 26.87 -12.72
C THR A 8 19.96 25.48 -12.09
N THR A 9 20.94 25.10 -11.27
CA THR A 9 20.94 23.80 -10.59
C THR A 9 19.84 23.74 -9.52
N GLU A 10 19.67 24.80 -8.74
CA GLU A 10 18.62 24.90 -7.71
C GLU A 10 17.21 24.90 -8.32
N GLN A 11 17.01 25.65 -9.41
CA GLN A 11 15.74 25.67 -10.14
C GLN A 11 15.42 24.30 -10.73
N TYR A 12 16.40 23.61 -11.30
CA TYR A 12 16.25 22.26 -11.81
C TYR A 12 15.88 21.26 -10.70
N GLN A 13 16.60 21.30 -9.57
CA GLN A 13 16.33 20.43 -8.43
C GLN A 13 14.92 20.66 -7.87
N SER A 14 14.50 21.93 -7.76
CA SER A 14 13.16 22.30 -7.31
C SER A 14 12.06 21.81 -8.27
N ALA A 15 12.29 21.96 -9.58
CA ALA A 15 11.38 21.46 -10.60
C ALA A 15 11.29 19.92 -10.56
N ALA A 16 12.41 19.22 -10.42
CA ALA A 16 12.47 17.77 -10.28
C ALA A 16 11.71 17.29 -9.03
N ASN A 17 11.92 17.92 -7.87
CA ASN A 17 11.20 17.60 -6.64
C ASN A 17 9.70 17.87 -6.75
N THR A 18 9.30 18.93 -7.45
CA THR A 18 7.88 19.25 -7.68
C THR A 18 7.21 18.21 -8.57
N VAL A 19 7.92 17.76 -9.61
CA VAL A 19 7.45 16.67 -10.48
C VAL A 19 7.41 15.36 -9.68
N GLU A 20 8.46 15.01 -8.94
CA GLU A 20 8.47 13.81 -8.11
C GLU A 20 7.36 13.82 -7.07
N ALA A 21 7.06 14.94 -6.41
CA ALA A 21 5.96 15.04 -5.46
C ALA A 21 4.57 14.91 -6.12
N ARG A 22 4.40 15.47 -7.33
CA ARG A 22 3.14 15.37 -8.10
C ARG A 22 2.90 13.98 -8.69
N PHE A 23 3.98 13.31 -9.09
CA PHE A 23 3.95 11.99 -9.73
C PHE A 23 4.41 10.87 -8.80
N LYS A 24 4.62 11.16 -7.50
CA LYS A 24 4.92 10.16 -6.49
C LYS A 24 3.78 9.18 -6.55
N ARG A 25 4.07 7.98 -7.06
CA ARG A 25 3.08 6.92 -7.17
C ARG A 25 2.54 6.76 -5.77
N TYR A 26 1.24 7.01 -5.61
CA TYR A 26 0.53 6.76 -4.37
C TYR A 26 1.00 5.40 -3.90
N GLU A 27 1.63 5.32 -2.73
CA GLU A 27 2.04 4.04 -2.17
C GLU A 27 0.76 3.23 -1.99
N SER A 28 0.57 2.26 -2.88
CA SER A 28 -0.61 1.40 -2.90
C SER A 28 -0.47 0.44 -1.73
N HIS A 29 -0.97 0.86 -0.58
CA HIS A 29 -1.03 -0.01 0.59
C HIS A 29 -2.16 -1.02 0.39
N ALA A 30 -1.84 -2.31 0.45
CA ALA A 30 -2.85 -3.35 0.41
C ALA A 30 -3.70 -3.27 1.70
N VAL A 31 -4.99 -2.96 1.54
CA VAL A 31 -5.93 -2.67 2.64
C VAL A 31 -5.95 -3.77 3.72
N CYS A 32 -5.83 -5.03 3.31
CA CYS A 32 -5.91 -6.19 4.20
C CYS A 32 -4.54 -6.84 4.47
N ALA A 33 -3.43 -6.13 4.25
CA ALA A 33 -2.07 -6.69 4.35
C ALA A 33 -1.77 -7.31 5.72
N ASP A 34 -2.13 -6.62 6.81
CA ASP A 34 -1.84 -7.10 8.16
C ASP A 34 -2.64 -8.37 8.48
N LEU A 35 -3.91 -8.43 8.08
CA LEU A 35 -4.74 -9.63 8.21
C LEU A 35 -4.19 -10.78 7.36
N GLN A 36 -3.67 -10.48 6.17
CA GLN A 36 -3.01 -11.45 5.31
C GLN A 36 -1.72 -12.01 5.94
N ALA A 37 -0.92 -11.16 6.58
CA ALA A 37 0.28 -11.61 7.29
C ALA A 37 -0.10 -12.53 8.47
N GLN A 38 -1.10 -12.14 9.26
CA GLN A 38 -1.56 -12.90 10.41
C GLN A 38 -2.14 -14.27 10.00
N ILE A 39 -2.98 -14.34 8.96
CA ILE A 39 -3.55 -15.62 8.52
C ILE A 39 -2.48 -16.58 8.00
N LEU A 40 -1.49 -16.07 7.26
CA LEU A 40 -0.36 -16.87 6.77
C LEU A 40 0.47 -17.40 7.94
N GLN A 41 0.77 -16.54 8.92
CA GLN A 41 1.47 -16.95 10.14
C GLN A 41 0.69 -18.03 10.90
N CYS A 42 -0.63 -17.89 11.03
CA CYS A 42 -1.46 -18.87 11.71
C CYS A 42 -1.38 -20.25 11.03
N TYR A 43 -1.49 -20.32 9.70
CA TYR A 43 -1.39 -21.59 8.99
C TYR A 43 0.01 -22.21 9.09
N GLN A 44 1.06 -21.40 9.06
CA GLN A 44 2.44 -21.88 9.26
C GLN A 44 2.65 -22.47 10.66
N GLN A 45 2.03 -21.88 11.69
CA GLN A 45 2.10 -22.36 13.06
C GLN A 45 1.20 -23.58 13.32
N ASN A 46 0.12 -23.75 12.54
CA ASN A 46 -0.92 -24.77 12.74
C ASN A 46 -1.15 -25.66 11.50
N PRO A 47 -0.11 -26.32 10.95
CA PRO A 47 -0.21 -27.03 9.65
C PRO A 47 -1.19 -28.21 9.64
N GLN A 48 -1.43 -28.84 10.80
CA GLN A 48 -2.39 -29.95 10.96
C GLN A 48 -3.70 -29.51 11.62
N GLN A 49 -3.81 -28.24 12.01
CA GLN A 49 -4.95 -27.67 12.74
C GLN A 49 -5.44 -26.41 12.05
N THR A 50 -5.56 -26.44 10.73
CA THR A 50 -5.92 -25.26 9.91
C THR A 50 -7.24 -24.63 10.31
N LEU A 51 -8.18 -25.41 10.85
CA LEU A 51 -9.46 -24.94 11.38
C LEU A 51 -9.32 -23.99 12.58
N SER A 52 -8.21 -24.04 13.33
CA SER A 52 -7.91 -23.07 14.39
C SER A 52 -7.77 -21.64 13.85
N CYS A 53 -7.37 -21.50 12.58
CA CYS A 53 -7.22 -20.21 11.89
C CYS A 53 -8.53 -19.71 11.25
N SER A 54 -9.64 -20.45 11.37
CA SER A 54 -10.89 -20.16 10.67
C SER A 54 -11.46 -18.77 10.99
N ALA A 55 -11.44 -18.34 12.25
CA ALA A 55 -11.91 -17.02 12.65
C ALA A 55 -11.07 -15.89 11.99
N LEU A 56 -9.77 -16.09 11.86
CA LEU A 56 -8.87 -15.15 11.20
C LEU A 56 -9.07 -15.15 9.68
N ALA A 57 -9.32 -16.32 9.10
CA ALA A 57 -9.68 -16.46 7.69
C ALA A 57 -11.00 -15.75 7.35
N SER A 58 -12.02 -15.88 8.20
CA SER A 58 -13.28 -15.16 8.03
C SER A 58 -13.10 -13.64 8.08
N GLN A 59 -12.29 -13.14 9.01
CA GLN A 59 -11.98 -11.71 9.11
C GLN A 59 -11.23 -11.19 7.87
N TYR A 60 -10.22 -11.94 7.39
CA TYR A 60 -9.52 -11.59 6.15
C TYR A 60 -10.48 -11.51 4.96
N LEU A 61 -11.37 -12.49 4.80
CA LEU A 61 -12.37 -12.50 3.72
C LEU A 61 -13.35 -11.32 3.81
N GLN A 62 -13.79 -10.96 5.02
CA GLN A 62 -14.63 -9.78 5.24
C GLN A 62 -13.92 -8.49 4.84
N CYS A 63 -12.64 -8.34 5.22
CA CYS A 63 -11.82 -7.21 4.83
C CYS A 63 -11.72 -7.11 3.29
N VAL A 64 -11.38 -8.20 2.60
CA VAL A 64 -11.26 -8.21 1.13
C VAL A 64 -12.58 -7.84 0.46
N LYS A 65 -13.71 -8.37 0.96
CA LYS A 65 -15.04 -8.05 0.43
C LYS A 65 -15.37 -6.57 0.62
N SER A 66 -15.11 -6.02 1.81
CA SER A 66 -15.35 -4.61 2.12
C SER A 66 -14.46 -3.69 1.27
N ALA A 67 -13.16 -4.00 1.17
CA ALA A 67 -12.23 -3.28 0.32
C ALA A 67 -12.69 -3.28 -1.14
N LYS A 68 -13.07 -4.44 -1.69
CA LYS A 68 -13.61 -4.56 -3.05
C LYS A 68 -14.87 -3.70 -3.24
N GLN A 69 -15.81 -3.74 -2.31
CA GLN A 69 -17.03 -2.93 -2.36
C GLN A 69 -16.71 -1.43 -2.31
N SER A 70 -15.79 -1.00 -1.44
CA SER A 70 -15.39 0.40 -1.31
C SER A 70 -14.71 0.95 -2.58
N MET A 71 -13.96 0.10 -3.29
CA MET A 71 -13.30 0.46 -4.55
C MET A 71 -14.30 0.54 -5.71
N LEU A 72 -15.27 -0.38 -5.76
CA LEU A 72 -16.34 -0.36 -6.76
C LEU A 72 -17.31 0.81 -6.57
N GLY A 73 -17.56 1.23 -5.31
CA GLY A 73 -18.45 2.36 -4.99
C GLY A 73 -17.84 3.75 -5.23
N ARG A 74 -16.52 3.86 -5.43
CA ARG A 74 -15.82 5.13 -5.74
C ARG A 74 -15.66 5.40 -7.23
N GLY A 75 -16.12 4.51 -8.10
CA GLY A 75 -16.07 4.64 -9.56
C GLY A 75 -17.37 5.19 -10.17
N GLY A 76 -17.89 6.29 -9.62
CA GLY A 76 -19.06 7.02 -10.14
C GLY A 76 -18.74 8.49 -10.31
#